data_AF-A0A2V8BAJ2-F1
#
_entry.id   AF-A0A2V8BAJ2-F1
#
_cell.length_a   1.000
_cell.length_b   1.000
_cell.length_c   1.000
_cell.angle_alpha   90.00
_cell.angle_beta   90.00
_cell.angle_gamma   90.00
#
_symmetry.space_group_name_H-M   'P 1'
#
loop_
_entity.id
_entity.type
_entity.pdbx_description
1 polymer ?
#
loop_
_entity_poly.entity_id
_entity_poly.type
_entity_poly.pdbx_seq_one_letter_code
_entity_poly.pdbx_strand_id
1 'polypeptide(L)'
;MSSKWLIMFYLGGDNNLSSEMIRAIDDIAAVGVPDDVAITIQYDPLSPSSPPLRFELLPGTHLVSNEERRHGPIIPLLNVEPRAKIKIIPKGENSANPVVLSHFIFSSIRRFQPSEYPNRMLVLAGHGSGAAGDFLNDDHAKNGQPGSLTIPRLREALEKAKTSLYERTLYGAPAPLINRGTKLLQILGMDSCLMSMAEVAFEVEREVEYLVASEGFVPEAGWPYKMFLESLTKTIKEAKRNASDEALKPEAVSACLVRDYLKFYTDYLTAGVSVEIAACDLARLGPLRKAVEGLASALVGKDGNRLKDDETLRKQVVYAHWRAQSFKFDQHIDLWDFCHILGSELDEHAKPARALAGALLTPLAESQPALPKSIEAIVHHLHRARTAADDVCGACAEVKESINALVGRTKTCAGRQGYSGVDFQYAQGVAVYFPWRLPIVPGPEDRILGLEPYDGLQFAVTGWNRFLRCYLRDTVRPARSLDNTNRRVGLALPEAIKQTISASAGAPELRDHPDTFRFKNFNRFADFGRFADFGRIADFGRFADFGRFADFGRFADFGRFADFGRFLIQKVGNTLPWSTTNPPQEVKLFDVPSQEDERRPVANR
;
A
#
# COMPACT_ATOMS: atom_id res chain seq x y z
N MET A 1 -22.05 11.73 -26.36
CA MET A 1 -22.43 11.97 -24.94
C MET A 1 -21.21 11.64 -24.11
N SER A 2 -20.90 12.43 -23.08
CA SER A 2 -19.75 12.15 -22.21
C SER A 2 -20.02 10.93 -21.32
N SER A 3 -18.97 10.15 -21.05
CA SER A 3 -19.02 8.94 -20.26
C SER A 3 -19.38 9.24 -18.81
N LYS A 4 -20.53 8.72 -18.36
CA LYS A 4 -21.02 8.95 -17.00
C LYS A 4 -20.35 8.05 -15.96
N TRP A 5 -20.27 8.55 -14.74
CA TRP A 5 -19.62 7.90 -13.61
C TRP A 5 -20.56 7.73 -12.42
N LEU A 6 -20.57 6.53 -11.83
CA LEU A 6 -21.10 6.31 -10.48
C LEU A 6 -19.92 6.25 -9.51
N ILE A 7 -19.89 7.15 -8.52
CA ILE A 7 -18.90 7.15 -7.44
C ILE A 7 -19.58 6.73 -6.15
N MET A 8 -19.06 5.68 -5.52
CA MET A 8 -19.61 5.10 -4.30
C MET A 8 -18.60 5.30 -3.17
N PHE A 9 -19.00 5.96 -2.09
CA PHE A 9 -18.17 6.13 -0.89
C PHE A 9 -18.70 5.23 0.23
N TYR A 10 -17.86 4.35 0.74
CA TYR A 10 -18.17 3.49 1.88
C TYR A 10 -17.27 3.88 3.04
N LEU A 11 -17.85 4.57 4.01
CA LEU A 11 -17.18 5.27 5.09
C LEU A 11 -17.38 4.48 6.39
N GLY A 12 -16.42 3.62 6.71
CA GLY A 12 -16.42 2.77 7.91
C GLY A 12 -15.98 3.54 9.15
N GLY A 13 -16.88 4.38 9.67
CA GLY A 13 -16.56 5.42 10.66
C GLY A 13 -16.89 5.06 12.10
N ASP A 14 -17.28 3.82 12.37
CA ASP A 14 -17.50 3.35 13.74
C ASP A 14 -16.14 3.06 14.42
N ASN A 15 -15.32 4.12 14.52
CA ASN A 15 -14.00 4.16 15.13
C ASN A 15 -13.55 5.63 15.26
N ASN A 16 -12.31 5.87 15.65
CA ASN A 16 -11.76 7.22 15.84
C ASN A 16 -11.69 8.09 14.56
N LEU A 17 -11.94 7.55 13.36
CA LEU A 17 -11.97 8.31 12.10
C LEU A 17 -13.35 8.90 11.77
N SER A 18 -14.35 8.70 12.63
CA SER A 18 -15.73 9.18 12.43
C SER A 18 -15.82 10.67 12.07
N SER A 19 -15.02 11.52 12.73
CA SER A 19 -15.01 12.97 12.46
C SER A 19 -14.50 13.28 11.06
N GLU A 20 -13.47 12.57 10.61
CA GLU A 20 -12.87 12.78 9.29
C GLU A 20 -13.81 12.31 8.17
N MET A 21 -14.64 11.30 8.44
CA MET A 21 -15.68 10.89 7.49
C MET A 21 -16.81 11.91 7.36
N ILE A 22 -17.17 12.62 8.44
CA ILE A 22 -18.08 13.77 8.34
C ILE A 22 -17.44 14.88 7.51
N ARG A 23 -16.16 15.19 7.76
CA ARG A 23 -15.41 16.16 6.96
C ARG A 23 -15.39 15.77 5.47
N ALA A 24 -15.17 14.50 5.15
CA ALA A 24 -15.23 13.98 3.79
C ALA A 24 -16.61 14.20 3.13
N ILE A 25 -17.70 13.95 3.88
CA ILE A 25 -19.06 14.22 3.39
C ILE A 25 -19.27 15.71 3.15
N ASP A 26 -18.78 16.59 4.03
CA ASP A 26 -18.87 18.04 3.88
C ASP A 26 -18.06 18.54 2.67
N ASP A 27 -16.88 17.97 2.43
CA ASP A 27 -16.05 18.24 1.25
C ASP A 27 -16.78 17.86 -0.05
N ILE A 28 -17.43 16.69 -0.08
CA ILE A 28 -18.27 16.26 -1.22
C ILE A 28 -19.45 17.23 -1.40
N ALA A 29 -20.10 17.63 -0.31
CA ALA A 29 -21.24 18.55 -0.33
C ALA A 29 -20.84 19.94 -0.88
N ALA A 30 -19.68 20.44 -0.48
CA ALA A 30 -19.19 21.77 -0.83
C ALA A 30 -18.91 21.92 -2.33
N VAL A 31 -18.45 20.86 -2.99
CA VAL A 31 -18.28 20.84 -4.46
C VAL A 31 -19.60 20.66 -5.18
N GLY A 32 -20.45 19.79 -4.63
CA GLY A 32 -21.62 19.28 -5.35
C GLY A 32 -21.27 18.16 -6.32
N VAL A 33 -22.27 17.71 -7.06
CA VAL A 33 -22.22 16.54 -7.94
C VAL A 33 -22.23 16.99 -9.40
N PRO A 34 -21.21 16.65 -10.21
CA PRO A 34 -21.17 16.98 -11.64
C PRO A 34 -22.34 16.40 -12.45
N ASP A 35 -22.71 17.04 -13.57
CA ASP A 35 -23.86 16.64 -14.41
C ASP A 35 -23.82 15.21 -14.97
N ASP A 36 -22.64 14.61 -15.09
CA ASP A 36 -22.45 13.24 -15.60
C ASP A 36 -22.01 12.27 -14.49
N VAL A 37 -22.15 12.67 -13.23
CA VAL A 37 -21.76 11.88 -12.06
C VAL A 37 -22.98 11.64 -11.18
N ALA A 38 -23.11 10.42 -10.68
CA ALA A 38 -23.99 10.11 -9.55
C ALA A 38 -23.13 9.68 -8.37
N ILE A 39 -23.55 10.03 -7.15
CA ILE A 39 -22.82 9.66 -5.93
C ILE A 39 -23.73 8.88 -4.99
N THR A 40 -23.24 7.76 -4.48
CA THR A 40 -23.81 7.12 -3.28
C THR A 40 -22.82 7.13 -2.14
N ILE A 41 -23.30 7.35 -0.93
CA ILE A 41 -22.47 7.32 0.29
C ILE A 41 -23.15 6.40 1.29
N GLN A 42 -22.41 5.49 1.90
CA GLN A 42 -22.82 4.82 3.13
C GLN A 42 -21.84 5.18 4.23
N TYR A 43 -22.37 5.69 5.33
CA TYR A 43 -21.60 6.13 6.48
C TYR A 43 -22.11 5.45 7.75
N ASP A 44 -21.19 4.85 8.47
CA ASP A 44 -21.43 4.18 9.74
C ASP A 44 -20.78 4.98 10.86
N PRO A 45 -21.57 5.68 11.70
CA PRO A 45 -21.04 6.62 12.68
C PRO A 45 -20.58 5.93 13.97
N LEU A 46 -19.53 6.48 14.60
CA LEU A 46 -19.08 6.05 15.94
C LEU A 46 -20.14 6.20 17.04
N SER A 47 -21.06 7.16 16.89
CA SER A 47 -22.08 7.42 17.91
C SER A 47 -23.07 6.25 18.02
N PRO A 48 -23.15 5.52 19.14
CA PRO A 48 -24.00 4.31 19.25
C PRO A 48 -25.51 4.59 19.17
N SER A 49 -25.90 5.86 19.33
CA SER A 49 -27.27 6.35 19.16
C SER A 49 -27.61 6.71 17.72
N SER A 50 -26.62 6.84 16.84
CA SER A 50 -26.80 7.19 15.43
C SER A 50 -26.79 5.91 14.58
N PRO A 51 -27.82 5.64 13.77
CA PRO A 51 -27.80 4.51 12.86
C PRO A 51 -26.88 4.79 11.65
N PRO A 52 -26.41 3.76 10.95
CA PRO A 52 -25.75 3.96 9.67
C PRO A 52 -26.70 4.66 8.69
N LEU A 53 -26.13 5.55 7.87
CA LEU A 53 -26.86 6.39 6.93
C LEU A 53 -26.42 6.08 5.51
N ARG A 54 -27.37 6.09 4.58
CA ARG A 54 -27.09 6.01 3.15
C ARG A 54 -27.66 7.22 2.43
N PHE A 55 -26.83 7.83 1.59
CA PHE A 55 -27.14 9.00 0.79
C PHE A 55 -27.09 8.62 -0.69
N GLU A 56 -28.07 9.08 -1.46
CA GLU A 56 -28.04 9.08 -2.93
C GLU A 56 -28.10 10.54 -3.39
N LEU A 57 -27.07 10.98 -4.11
CA LEU A 57 -26.98 12.31 -4.71
C LEU A 57 -27.06 12.18 -6.24
N LEU A 58 -27.90 13.01 -6.85
CA LEU A 58 -28.14 13.01 -8.28
C LEU A 58 -27.17 13.95 -9.00
N PRO A 59 -26.98 13.78 -10.32
CA PRO A 59 -26.23 14.76 -11.09
C PRO A 59 -26.80 16.17 -10.93
N GLY A 60 -25.94 17.17 -10.76
CA GLY A 60 -26.31 18.57 -10.52
C GLY A 60 -26.68 18.90 -9.07
N THR A 61 -26.61 17.94 -8.13
CA THR A 61 -26.81 18.21 -6.70
C THR A 61 -25.76 19.22 -6.20
N HIS A 62 -26.17 20.32 -5.58
CA HIS A 62 -25.28 21.37 -5.07
C HIS A 62 -25.73 21.87 -3.69
N LEU A 63 -24.79 22.40 -2.92
CA LEU A 63 -25.08 22.97 -1.61
C LEU A 63 -25.95 24.22 -1.73
N VAL A 64 -26.98 24.33 -0.88
CA VAL A 64 -27.77 25.54 -0.67
C VAL A 64 -27.32 26.18 0.64
N SER A 65 -27.07 27.49 0.64
CA SER A 65 -26.56 28.23 1.80
C SER A 65 -27.48 28.10 3.01
N ASN A 66 -26.93 27.66 4.14
CA ASN A 66 -27.62 27.44 5.42
C ASN A 66 -27.43 28.62 6.39
N GLU A 67 -27.85 29.85 6.03
CA GLU A 67 -27.84 30.93 7.04
C GLU A 67 -28.84 30.66 8.20
N GLU A 68 -29.82 29.77 8.02
CA GLU A 68 -30.92 29.57 8.98
C GLU A 68 -30.90 28.26 9.80
N ARG A 69 -30.05 27.28 9.49
CA ARG A 69 -30.11 25.97 10.18
C ARG A 69 -29.34 25.95 11.49
N ARG A 70 -29.96 26.47 12.55
CA ARG A 70 -29.48 26.35 13.94
C ARG A 70 -30.23 25.34 14.82
N HIS A 71 -31.34 24.75 14.38
CA HIS A 71 -32.24 23.99 15.27
C HIS A 71 -32.82 22.69 14.66
N GLY A 72 -31.97 21.74 14.25
CA GLY A 72 -32.42 20.42 13.79
C GLY A 72 -31.35 19.33 13.97
N PRO A 73 -31.69 18.03 13.81
CA PRO A 73 -30.70 16.96 13.86
C PRO A 73 -29.64 17.18 12.78
N ILE A 74 -28.36 17.10 13.17
CA ILE A 74 -27.20 17.31 12.29
C ILE A 74 -27.01 16.05 11.45
N ILE A 75 -27.90 15.83 10.48
CA ILE A 75 -27.72 14.83 9.44
C ILE A 75 -27.01 15.53 8.27
N PRO A 76 -25.83 15.05 7.83
CA PRO A 76 -25.13 15.62 6.68
C PRO A 76 -26.02 15.66 5.42
N LEU A 77 -25.69 16.55 4.47
CA LEU A 77 -26.35 16.63 3.17
C LEU A 77 -27.85 16.95 3.19
N LEU A 78 -28.42 17.42 4.31
CA LEU A 78 -29.82 17.84 4.33
C LEU A 78 -30.07 19.15 3.54
N ASN A 79 -29.04 19.90 3.16
CA ASN A 79 -29.12 21.23 2.56
C ASN A 79 -28.58 21.28 1.13
N VAL A 80 -28.67 20.18 0.40
CA VAL A 80 -28.31 20.13 -1.02
C VAL A 80 -29.56 20.08 -1.88
N GLU A 81 -29.49 20.63 -3.09
CA GLU A 81 -30.56 20.56 -4.10
C GLU A 81 -30.03 20.01 -5.44
N PRO A 82 -30.71 19.06 -6.12
CA PRO A 82 -31.91 18.37 -5.64
C PRO A 82 -31.67 17.62 -4.34
N ARG A 83 -32.67 17.62 -3.45
CA ARG A 83 -32.59 17.00 -2.13
C ARG A 83 -32.01 15.58 -2.17
N ALA A 84 -30.93 15.37 -1.42
CA ALA A 84 -30.34 14.05 -1.25
C ALA A 84 -31.38 13.07 -0.68
N LYS A 85 -31.45 11.87 -1.26
CA LYS A 85 -32.29 10.81 -0.70
C LYS A 85 -31.51 10.14 0.43
N ILE A 86 -32.03 10.29 1.64
CA ILE A 86 -31.41 9.77 2.86
C ILE A 86 -32.20 8.55 3.32
N LYS A 87 -31.51 7.42 3.45
CA LYS A 87 -32.05 6.19 4.01
C LYS A 87 -31.35 5.89 5.33
N ILE A 88 -32.14 5.78 6.39
CA ILE A 88 -31.69 5.22 7.66
C ILE A 88 -31.58 3.71 7.47
N ILE A 89 -30.39 3.18 7.69
CA ILE A 89 -30.12 1.75 7.61
C ILE A 89 -30.50 1.11 8.95
N PRO A 90 -31.10 -0.09 8.97
CA PRO A 90 -31.53 -0.74 10.21
C PRO A 90 -30.40 -0.80 11.26
N LYS A 91 -30.76 -0.54 12.52
CA LYS A 91 -29.80 -0.43 13.62
C LYS A 91 -29.03 -1.75 13.79
N GLY A 92 -27.72 -1.72 13.56
CA GLY A 92 -26.82 -2.87 13.66
C GLY A 92 -26.34 -3.43 12.33
N GLU A 93 -26.57 -2.77 11.19
CA GLU A 93 -25.62 -2.95 10.08
C GLU A 93 -24.25 -2.41 10.51
N ASN A 94 -23.19 -3.15 10.19
CA ASN A 94 -21.83 -2.95 10.65
C ASN A 94 -20.95 -2.89 9.40
N SER A 95 -20.07 -1.89 9.32
CA SER A 95 -19.29 -1.63 8.11
C SER A 95 -18.22 -2.67 7.83
N ALA A 96 -17.73 -3.34 8.87
CA ALA A 96 -16.81 -4.47 8.81
C ALA A 96 -17.45 -5.75 8.22
N ASN A 97 -18.78 -5.77 7.99
CA ASN A 97 -19.48 -6.93 7.48
C ASN A 97 -19.46 -7.00 5.94
N PRO A 98 -18.88 -8.06 5.32
CA PRO A 98 -18.81 -8.18 3.86
C PRO A 98 -20.19 -8.23 3.19
N VAL A 99 -21.23 -8.70 3.89
CA VAL A 99 -22.61 -8.71 3.37
C VAL A 99 -23.16 -7.29 3.23
N VAL A 100 -22.84 -6.41 4.19
CA VAL A 100 -23.28 -5.01 4.17
C VAL A 100 -22.62 -4.26 3.02
N LEU A 101 -21.30 -4.42 2.85
CA LEU A 101 -20.55 -3.86 1.71
C LEU A 101 -21.09 -4.37 0.37
N SER A 102 -21.30 -5.69 0.26
CA SER A 102 -21.85 -6.31 -0.95
C SER A 102 -23.23 -5.75 -1.31
N HIS A 103 -24.10 -5.59 -0.30
CA HIS A 103 -25.42 -5.00 -0.47
C HIS A 103 -25.37 -3.51 -0.86
N PHE A 104 -24.45 -2.73 -0.27
CA PHE A 104 -24.22 -1.34 -0.65
C PHE A 104 -23.85 -1.22 -2.13
N ILE A 105 -22.86 -1.99 -2.59
CA ILE A 105 -22.43 -2.01 -4.00
C ILE A 105 -23.60 -2.40 -4.91
N PHE A 106 -24.26 -3.53 -4.61
CA PHE A 106 -25.41 -4.01 -5.38
C PHE A 106 -26.51 -2.95 -5.50
N SER A 107 -26.90 -2.35 -4.38
CA SER A 107 -28.00 -1.39 -4.34
C SER A 107 -27.67 -0.08 -5.07
N SER A 108 -26.41 0.38 -4.99
CA SER A 108 -25.93 1.57 -5.70
C SER A 108 -25.94 1.36 -7.22
N ILE A 109 -25.38 0.24 -7.69
CA ILE A 109 -25.35 -0.11 -9.12
C ILE A 109 -26.75 -0.41 -9.66
N ARG A 110 -27.64 -1.00 -8.85
CA ARG A 110 -29.05 -1.18 -9.23
C ARG A 110 -29.77 0.16 -9.38
N ARG A 111 -29.46 1.14 -8.54
CA ARG A 111 -30.08 2.47 -8.56
C ARG A 111 -29.59 3.31 -9.75
N PHE A 112 -28.30 3.22 -10.05
CA PHE A 112 -27.62 3.91 -11.14
C PHE A 112 -27.07 2.87 -12.11
N GLN A 113 -27.92 2.45 -13.05
CA GLN A 113 -27.69 1.25 -13.85
C GLN A 113 -26.44 1.35 -14.73
N PRO A 114 -25.71 0.24 -14.96
CA PRO A 114 -24.52 0.22 -15.82
C PRO A 114 -24.75 0.67 -17.27
N SER A 115 -25.98 0.56 -17.79
CA SER A 115 -26.36 1.07 -19.12
C SER A 115 -26.32 2.60 -19.21
N GLU A 116 -26.49 3.30 -18.09
CA GLU A 116 -26.38 4.75 -18.00
C GLU A 116 -25.03 5.19 -17.40
N TYR A 117 -24.54 4.46 -16.40
CA TYR A 117 -23.28 4.72 -15.68
C TYR A 117 -22.28 3.58 -15.91
N PRO A 118 -21.62 3.53 -17.09
CA PRO A 118 -20.73 2.43 -17.45
C PRO A 118 -19.46 2.41 -16.60
N ASN A 119 -19.01 3.56 -16.09
CA ASN A 119 -17.84 3.68 -15.23
C ASN A 119 -18.23 3.75 -13.76
N ARG A 120 -17.61 2.91 -12.94
CA ARG A 120 -17.91 2.80 -11.50
C ARG A 120 -16.65 2.89 -10.67
N MET A 121 -16.66 3.81 -9.71
CA MET A 121 -15.64 3.97 -8.69
C MET A 121 -16.22 3.60 -7.32
N LEU A 122 -15.51 2.78 -6.56
CA LEU A 122 -15.80 2.54 -5.13
C LEU A 122 -14.62 3.06 -4.33
N VAL A 123 -14.87 3.91 -3.34
CA VAL A 123 -13.89 4.33 -2.34
C VAL A 123 -14.25 3.69 -1.02
N LEU A 124 -13.30 2.95 -0.44
CA LEU A 124 -13.40 2.40 0.90
C LEU A 124 -12.51 3.26 1.82
N ALA A 125 -13.11 3.92 2.80
CA ALA A 125 -12.42 4.78 3.74
C ALA A 125 -12.54 4.26 5.17
N GLY A 126 -11.41 4.24 5.88
CA GLY A 126 -11.32 3.75 7.26
C GLY A 126 -9.94 3.19 7.58
N HIS A 127 -9.83 2.43 8.67
CA HIS A 127 -8.56 1.80 9.05
C HIS A 127 -8.11 0.72 8.05
N GLY A 128 -6.81 0.60 7.87
CA GLY A 128 -6.19 -0.45 7.07
C GLY A 128 -4.88 -0.94 7.71
N SER A 129 -4.65 -2.24 7.65
CA SER A 129 -3.45 -2.90 8.19
C SER A 129 -2.64 -3.65 7.12
N GLY A 130 -3.04 -3.53 5.85
CA GLY A 130 -2.48 -4.24 4.71
C GLY A 130 -2.95 -5.68 4.58
N ALA A 131 -2.12 -6.51 3.94
CA ALA A 131 -2.49 -7.85 3.50
C ALA A 131 -2.91 -8.80 4.62
N ALA A 132 -2.28 -8.67 5.80
CA ALA A 132 -2.40 -9.60 6.92
C ALA A 132 -2.82 -8.87 8.21
N GLY A 133 -3.98 -8.22 8.20
CA GLY A 133 -4.54 -7.55 9.37
C GLY A 133 -5.97 -7.07 9.18
N ASP A 134 -6.39 -6.23 10.12
CA ASP A 134 -7.73 -5.66 10.15
C ASP A 134 -7.91 -4.53 9.12
N PHE A 135 -9.07 -4.47 8.49
CA PHE A 135 -9.48 -3.46 7.53
C PHE A 135 -10.91 -3.00 7.83
N LEU A 136 -11.21 -1.71 7.73
CA LEU A 136 -12.52 -1.12 8.06
C LEU A 136 -13.05 -1.58 9.43
N ASN A 137 -12.31 -1.23 10.49
CA ASN A 137 -12.65 -1.61 11.87
C ASN A 137 -13.96 -1.00 12.34
N ASP A 138 -14.62 -1.73 13.24
CA ASP A 138 -15.88 -1.37 13.87
C ASP A 138 -15.74 -1.59 15.40
N ASP A 139 -15.61 -0.48 16.13
CA ASP A 139 -15.33 -0.44 17.56
C ASP A 139 -16.54 -0.88 18.41
N HIS A 140 -17.75 -0.81 17.85
CA HIS A 140 -18.99 -1.19 18.53
C HIS A 140 -19.65 -2.44 17.93
N ALA A 141 -18.87 -3.29 17.25
CA ALA A 141 -19.35 -4.52 16.66
C ALA A 141 -20.07 -5.39 17.69
N LYS A 142 -21.33 -5.75 17.37
CA LYS A 142 -22.17 -6.54 18.29
C LYS A 142 -21.72 -8.00 18.32
N ASN A 143 -22.14 -8.73 19.36
CA ASN A 143 -21.88 -10.17 19.46
C ASN A 143 -22.29 -10.92 18.17
N GLY A 144 -21.34 -11.62 17.56
CA GLY A 144 -21.53 -12.37 16.32
C GLY A 144 -21.32 -11.56 15.04
N GLN A 145 -21.03 -10.26 15.13
CA GLN A 145 -20.60 -9.42 14.01
C GLN A 145 -19.06 -9.33 13.96
N PRO A 146 -18.48 -9.16 12.77
CA PRO A 146 -17.06 -8.92 12.65
C PRO A 146 -16.68 -7.54 13.21
N GLY A 147 -15.62 -7.46 14.02
CA GLY A 147 -15.02 -6.19 14.44
C GLY A 147 -14.12 -5.53 13.39
N SER A 148 -13.81 -6.27 12.32
CA SER A 148 -13.02 -5.80 11.18
C SER A 148 -13.35 -6.63 9.94
N LEU A 149 -13.27 -6.01 8.77
CA LEU A 149 -13.20 -6.70 7.49
C LEU A 149 -11.78 -7.23 7.29
N THR A 150 -11.64 -8.31 6.54
CA THR A 150 -10.34 -8.83 6.08
C THR A 150 -10.26 -8.73 4.57
N ILE A 151 -9.05 -8.74 4.00
CA ILE A 151 -8.88 -8.65 2.54
C ILE A 151 -9.56 -9.83 1.80
N PRO A 152 -9.49 -11.10 2.27
CA PRO A 152 -10.29 -12.17 1.68
C PRO A 152 -11.81 -11.94 1.73
N ARG A 153 -12.32 -11.33 2.83
CA ARG A 153 -13.74 -11.00 2.94
C ARG A 153 -14.14 -9.80 2.07
N LEU A 154 -13.21 -8.88 1.79
CA LEU A 154 -13.41 -7.84 0.77
C LEU A 154 -13.60 -8.48 -0.60
N ARG A 155 -12.74 -9.43 -1.00
CA ARG A 155 -12.93 -10.22 -2.23
C ARG A 155 -14.32 -10.87 -2.26
N GLU A 156 -14.70 -11.57 -1.20
CA GLU A 156 -16.03 -12.20 -1.10
C GLU A 156 -17.18 -11.20 -1.28
N ALA A 157 -17.06 -10.00 -0.70
CA ALA A 157 -18.07 -8.95 -0.83
C ALA A 157 -18.23 -8.47 -2.29
N LEU A 158 -17.11 -8.28 -2.99
CA LEU A 158 -17.09 -7.89 -4.41
C LEU A 158 -17.68 -9.00 -5.30
N GLU A 159 -17.23 -10.24 -5.13
CA GLU A 159 -17.72 -11.41 -5.88
C GLU A 159 -19.22 -11.62 -5.67
N LYS A 160 -19.68 -11.50 -4.43
CA LYS A 160 -21.11 -11.60 -4.09
C LYS A 160 -21.93 -10.46 -4.70
N ALA A 161 -21.39 -9.24 -4.73
CA ALA A 161 -22.07 -8.10 -5.32
C ALA A 161 -22.23 -8.30 -6.83
N LYS A 162 -21.16 -8.72 -7.52
CA LYS A 162 -21.22 -9.04 -8.95
C LYS A 162 -22.18 -10.18 -9.25
N THR A 163 -22.09 -11.27 -8.50
CA THR A 163 -22.98 -12.43 -8.64
C THR A 163 -24.44 -11.99 -8.49
N SER A 164 -24.76 -11.15 -7.51
CA SER A 164 -26.12 -10.63 -7.30
C SER A 164 -26.61 -9.74 -8.46
N LEU A 165 -25.73 -8.98 -9.09
CA LEU A 165 -26.05 -8.14 -10.26
C LEU A 165 -26.22 -8.96 -11.54
N TYR A 166 -25.49 -10.08 -11.67
CA TYR A 166 -25.57 -11.00 -12.80
C TYR A 166 -26.77 -11.96 -12.68
N GLU A 167 -26.91 -12.67 -11.56
CA GLU A 167 -27.83 -13.80 -11.47
C GLU A 167 -29.29 -13.38 -11.37
N ARG A 168 -29.60 -12.20 -10.82
CA ARG A 168 -30.94 -11.56 -10.74
C ARG A 168 -32.16 -12.44 -10.40
N THR A 169 -31.95 -13.69 -10.00
CA THR A 169 -32.95 -14.74 -9.74
C THR A 169 -33.77 -14.48 -8.48
N LEU A 170 -33.26 -13.66 -7.55
CA LEU A 170 -33.94 -13.39 -6.28
C LEU A 170 -35.11 -12.39 -6.37
N TYR A 171 -35.34 -11.70 -7.50
CA TYR A 171 -36.36 -10.63 -7.57
C TYR A 171 -37.14 -10.54 -8.90
N GLY A 172 -37.19 -11.60 -9.71
CA GLY A 172 -38.04 -11.66 -10.91
C GLY A 172 -37.66 -10.69 -12.04
N ALA A 173 -36.39 -10.26 -12.09
CA ALA A 173 -35.92 -9.32 -13.10
C ALA A 173 -35.45 -10.04 -14.38
N PRO A 174 -35.85 -9.59 -15.58
CA PRO A 174 -35.73 -10.39 -16.82
C PRO A 174 -34.34 -10.42 -17.46
N ALA A 175 -33.38 -9.58 -17.01
CA ALA A 175 -32.02 -9.53 -17.58
C ALA A 175 -30.96 -9.12 -16.53
N PRO A 176 -29.70 -9.62 -16.65
CA PRO A 176 -28.58 -9.22 -15.81
C PRO A 176 -28.26 -7.72 -15.96
N LEU A 177 -27.80 -7.07 -14.89
CA LEU A 177 -27.35 -5.67 -14.96
C LEU A 177 -25.92 -5.52 -15.48
N ILE A 178 -25.10 -6.57 -15.31
CA ILE A 178 -23.72 -6.64 -15.77
C ILE A 178 -23.47 -8.02 -16.38
N ASN A 179 -22.54 -8.10 -17.33
CA ASN A 179 -22.16 -9.36 -17.96
C ASN A 179 -21.07 -10.07 -17.14
N ARG A 180 -20.94 -11.40 -17.27
CA ARG A 180 -19.86 -12.16 -16.59
C ARG A 180 -18.46 -11.62 -16.91
N GLY A 181 -18.23 -11.21 -18.16
CA GLY A 181 -16.95 -10.69 -18.64
C GLY A 181 -16.66 -9.22 -18.27
N THR A 182 -17.62 -8.48 -17.74
CA THR A 182 -17.38 -7.08 -17.34
C THR A 182 -16.85 -7.02 -15.90
N LYS A 183 -15.87 -6.14 -15.66
CA LYS A 183 -15.41 -5.81 -14.32
C LYS A 183 -16.55 -5.19 -13.52
N LEU A 184 -16.62 -5.52 -12.22
CA LEU A 184 -17.58 -4.90 -11.32
C LEU A 184 -17.28 -3.40 -11.18
N LEU A 185 -16.00 -3.05 -11.02
CA LEU A 185 -15.51 -1.70 -10.79
C LEU A 185 -14.41 -1.33 -11.78
N GLN A 186 -14.47 -0.10 -12.29
CA GLN A 186 -13.37 0.50 -13.06
C GLN A 186 -12.28 0.99 -12.12
N ILE A 187 -12.65 1.54 -10.96
CA ILE A 187 -11.69 2.01 -9.95
C ILE A 187 -12.14 1.52 -8.57
N LEU A 188 -11.24 0.87 -7.85
CA LEU A 188 -11.32 0.68 -6.41
C LEU A 188 -10.30 1.59 -5.74
N GLY A 189 -10.78 2.58 -4.99
CA GLY A 189 -9.96 3.46 -4.17
C GLY A 189 -9.94 2.99 -2.72
N MET A 190 -8.75 2.97 -2.14
CA MET A 190 -8.53 2.58 -0.75
C MET A 190 -7.99 3.78 0.01
N ASP A 191 -8.89 4.57 0.61
CA ASP A 191 -8.56 5.66 1.52
C ASP A 191 -8.29 5.07 2.92
N SER A 192 -7.25 4.24 2.96
CA SER A 192 -6.85 3.41 4.09
C SER A 192 -5.37 3.10 3.99
N CYS A 193 -4.72 2.97 5.14
CA CYS A 193 -3.30 2.65 5.22
C CYS A 193 -2.98 1.28 4.62
N LEU A 194 -1.81 1.18 3.98
CA LEU A 194 -1.15 -0.07 3.61
C LEU A 194 -1.92 -0.89 2.57
N MET A 195 -2.64 -0.23 1.66
CA MET A 195 -3.54 -0.89 0.72
C MET A 195 -2.97 -1.04 -0.70
N SER A 196 -1.85 -0.37 -1.03
CA SER A 196 -1.10 -0.61 -2.28
C SER A 196 -0.13 -1.79 -2.11
N MET A 197 -0.72 -2.95 -1.80
CA MET A 197 0.00 -4.20 -1.56
C MET A 197 -0.24 -5.15 -2.73
N ALA A 198 0.80 -5.87 -3.15
CA ALA A 198 0.65 -6.90 -4.17
C ALA A 198 -0.41 -7.95 -3.77
N GLU A 199 -0.47 -8.29 -2.48
CA GLU A 199 -1.47 -9.20 -1.93
C GLU A 199 -2.90 -8.68 -2.06
N VAL A 200 -3.12 -7.40 -1.77
CA VAL A 200 -4.45 -6.76 -1.88
C VAL A 200 -4.85 -6.71 -3.35
N ALA A 201 -3.93 -6.33 -4.24
CA ALA A 201 -4.18 -6.31 -5.68
C ALA A 201 -4.64 -7.68 -6.20
N PHE A 202 -3.99 -8.76 -5.77
CA PHE A 202 -4.33 -10.13 -6.19
C PHE A 202 -5.70 -10.57 -5.70
N GLU A 203 -6.12 -10.13 -4.53
CA GLU A 203 -7.42 -10.45 -3.96
C GLU A 203 -8.58 -9.80 -4.74
N VAL A 204 -8.36 -8.62 -5.31
CA VAL A 204 -9.41 -7.85 -5.98
C VAL A 204 -9.33 -7.86 -7.51
N GLU A 205 -8.25 -8.39 -8.11
CA GLU A 205 -7.96 -8.32 -9.55
C GLU A 205 -9.09 -8.81 -10.45
N ARG A 206 -9.90 -9.77 -9.98
CA ARG A 206 -10.98 -10.35 -10.79
C ARG A 206 -12.09 -9.35 -11.06
N GLU A 207 -12.34 -8.47 -10.09
CA GLU A 207 -13.51 -7.59 -10.09
C GLU A 207 -13.21 -6.11 -10.32
N VAL A 208 -11.93 -5.76 -10.27
CA VAL A 208 -11.45 -4.38 -10.37
C VAL A 208 -10.54 -4.24 -11.59
N GLU A 209 -10.61 -3.08 -12.25
CA GLU A 209 -9.70 -2.69 -13.33
C GLU A 209 -8.49 -1.91 -12.79
N TYR A 210 -8.71 -0.83 -12.03
CA TYR A 210 -7.66 -0.06 -11.36
C TYR A 210 -7.80 -0.08 -9.84
N LEU A 211 -6.71 -0.34 -9.12
CA LEU A 211 -6.59 -0.15 -7.67
C LEU A 211 -5.82 1.14 -7.39
N VAL A 212 -6.40 2.06 -6.62
CA VAL A 212 -5.73 3.29 -6.17
C VAL A 212 -5.56 3.25 -4.66
N ALA A 213 -4.32 3.28 -4.18
CA ALA A 213 -4.00 3.09 -2.77
C ALA A 213 -2.59 3.59 -2.41
N SER A 214 -2.32 3.72 -1.12
CA SER A 214 -0.98 3.99 -0.56
C SER A 214 -0.33 2.70 -0.06
N GLU A 215 0.97 2.53 -0.31
CA GLU A 215 1.85 1.49 0.24
C GLU A 215 2.02 1.62 1.77
N GLY A 216 2.02 2.85 2.28
CA GLY A 216 2.27 3.21 3.66
C GLY A 216 1.06 3.76 4.40
N PHE A 217 1.30 4.65 5.37
CA PHE A 217 0.23 5.31 6.12
C PHE A 217 -0.40 6.45 5.31
N VAL A 218 -1.73 6.53 5.39
CA VAL A 218 -2.50 7.68 4.88
C VAL A 218 -2.69 8.66 6.04
N PRO A 219 -2.54 9.98 5.84
CA PRO A 219 -2.86 10.96 6.88
C PRO A 219 -4.30 10.80 7.38
N GLU A 220 -4.54 11.11 8.65
CA GLU A 220 -5.87 10.93 9.28
C GLU A 220 -7.01 11.61 8.50
N ALA A 221 -6.73 12.76 7.90
CA ALA A 221 -7.68 13.51 7.07
C ALA A 221 -8.10 12.80 5.76
N GLY A 222 -7.41 11.72 5.37
CA GLY A 222 -7.75 10.91 4.21
C GLY A 222 -7.48 11.58 2.86
N TRP A 223 -8.28 11.23 1.85
CA TRP A 223 -8.15 11.78 0.50
C TRP A 223 -8.79 13.17 0.36
N PRO A 224 -8.22 14.06 -0.48
CA PRO A 224 -8.78 15.40 -0.70
C PRO A 224 -9.97 15.37 -1.66
N TYR A 225 -11.10 14.82 -1.21
CA TYR A 225 -12.30 14.61 -2.03
C TYR A 225 -12.78 15.87 -2.73
N LYS A 226 -12.73 17.02 -2.05
CA LYS A 226 -13.06 18.32 -2.64
C LYS A 226 -12.22 18.62 -3.88
N MET A 227 -10.89 18.57 -3.76
CA MET A 227 -9.97 18.86 -4.87
C MET A 227 -10.18 17.89 -6.03
N PHE A 228 -10.33 16.59 -5.73
CA PHE A 228 -10.56 15.58 -6.76
C PHE A 228 -11.88 15.80 -7.51
N LEU A 229 -12.99 16.06 -6.81
CA LEU A 229 -14.29 16.29 -7.44
C LEU A 229 -14.31 17.60 -8.25
N GLU A 230 -13.61 18.65 -7.81
CA GLU A 230 -13.42 19.89 -8.58
C GLU A 230 -12.66 19.63 -9.88
N SER A 231 -11.54 18.90 -9.82
CA SER A 231 -10.78 18.48 -11.00
C SER A 231 -11.60 17.62 -11.96
N LEU A 232 -12.37 16.66 -11.43
CA LEU A 232 -13.26 15.82 -12.24
C LEU A 232 -14.36 16.66 -12.91
N THR A 233 -14.97 17.60 -12.19
CA THR A 233 -15.96 18.54 -12.75
C THR A 233 -15.39 19.31 -13.93
N LYS A 234 -14.18 19.85 -13.78
CA LYS A 234 -13.47 20.56 -14.86
C LYS A 234 -13.21 19.64 -16.05
N THR A 235 -12.74 18.43 -15.79
CA THR A 235 -12.44 17.42 -16.81
C THR A 235 -13.68 17.03 -17.61
N ILE A 236 -14.84 16.84 -16.96
CA ILE A 236 -16.12 16.56 -17.62
C ILE A 236 -16.55 17.73 -18.52
N LYS A 237 -16.42 18.97 -18.06
CA LYS A 237 -16.74 20.16 -18.87
C LYS A 237 -15.86 20.25 -20.11
N GLU A 238 -14.56 19.97 -19.98
CA GLU A 238 -13.61 19.96 -21.08
C GLU A 238 -13.85 18.82 -22.07
N ALA A 239 -14.15 17.61 -21.58
CA ALA A 239 -14.51 16.45 -22.39
C ALA A 239 -15.75 16.72 -23.26
N LYS A 240 -16.79 17.34 -22.67
CA LYS A 240 -17.99 17.78 -23.40
C LYS A 240 -17.65 18.80 -24.49
N ARG A 241 -16.84 19.81 -24.17
CA ARG A 241 -16.42 20.85 -25.13
C ARG A 241 -15.61 20.27 -26.30
N ASN A 242 -14.74 19.31 -26.01
CA ASN A 242 -13.83 18.71 -26.97
C ASN A 242 -14.42 17.47 -27.68
N ALA A 243 -15.65 17.08 -27.34
CA ALA A 243 -16.31 15.85 -27.81
C ALA A 243 -15.42 14.59 -27.70
N SER A 244 -14.66 14.48 -26.61
CA SER A 244 -13.73 13.37 -26.36
C SER A 244 -13.71 12.98 -24.89
N ASP A 245 -13.88 11.68 -24.63
CA ASP A 245 -13.90 11.10 -23.28
C ASP A 245 -12.55 10.53 -22.85
N GLU A 246 -11.46 10.82 -23.58
CA GLU A 246 -10.15 10.26 -23.27
C GLU A 246 -9.71 10.55 -21.82
N ALA A 247 -9.94 11.78 -21.36
CA ALA A 247 -9.65 12.21 -20.00
C ALA A 247 -10.64 11.68 -18.93
N LEU A 248 -11.74 11.04 -19.37
CA LEU A 248 -12.75 10.42 -18.52
C LEU A 248 -12.64 8.90 -18.49
N LYS A 249 -11.65 8.29 -19.16
CA LYS A 249 -11.34 6.88 -19.04
C LYS A 249 -10.83 6.54 -17.63
N PRO A 250 -11.03 5.29 -17.16
CA PRO A 250 -10.56 4.87 -15.82
C PRO A 250 -9.08 5.13 -15.54
N GLU A 251 -8.23 4.95 -16.54
CA GLU A 251 -6.80 5.24 -16.47
C GLU A 251 -6.53 6.73 -16.15
N ALA A 252 -7.21 7.64 -16.86
CA ALA A 252 -7.02 9.07 -16.69
C ALA A 252 -7.61 9.59 -15.38
N VAL A 253 -8.78 9.07 -14.98
CA VAL A 253 -9.43 9.44 -13.71
C VAL A 253 -8.64 8.94 -12.50
N SER A 254 -8.09 7.72 -12.55
CA SER A 254 -7.21 7.21 -11.48
C SER A 254 -5.89 7.99 -11.40
N ALA A 255 -5.30 8.37 -12.54
CA ALA A 255 -4.12 9.24 -12.58
C ALA A 255 -4.42 10.65 -12.04
N CYS A 256 -5.59 11.20 -12.33
CA CYS A 256 -6.06 12.49 -11.81
C CYS A 256 -6.14 12.47 -10.28
N LEU A 257 -6.68 11.39 -9.70
CA LEU A 257 -6.76 11.21 -8.25
C LEU A 257 -5.37 11.16 -7.60
N VAL A 258 -4.44 10.37 -8.16
CA VAL A 258 -3.05 10.29 -7.68
C VAL A 258 -2.41 11.69 -7.68
N ARG A 259 -2.53 12.41 -8.79
CA ARG A 259 -1.99 13.77 -8.93
C ARG A 259 -2.57 14.73 -7.91
N ASP A 260 -3.89 14.74 -7.74
CA ASP A 260 -4.57 15.67 -6.85
C ASP A 260 -4.26 15.38 -5.37
N TYR A 261 -4.13 14.10 -5.00
CA TYR A 261 -3.65 13.68 -3.68
C TYR A 261 -2.24 14.21 -3.38
N LEU A 262 -1.29 13.97 -4.29
CA LEU A 262 0.09 14.45 -4.13
C LEU A 262 0.15 15.98 -4.08
N LYS A 263 -0.59 16.65 -4.96
CA LYS A 263 -0.65 18.12 -5.00
C LYS A 263 -1.18 18.68 -3.69
N PHE A 264 -2.28 18.12 -3.17
CA PHE A 264 -2.87 18.56 -1.92
C PHE A 264 -1.89 18.45 -0.75
N TYR A 265 -1.24 17.29 -0.60
CA TYR A 265 -0.32 17.06 0.52
C TYR A 265 1.06 17.71 0.34
N THR A 266 1.40 18.21 -0.85
CA THR A 266 2.62 19.03 -1.05
C THR A 266 2.58 20.29 -0.18
N ASP A 267 1.40 20.89 0.03
CA ASP A 267 1.27 22.08 0.89
C ASP A 267 1.47 21.75 2.39
N TYR A 268 1.41 20.46 2.75
CA TYR A 268 1.57 19.98 4.13
C TYR A 268 2.99 19.53 4.44
N LEU A 269 3.92 19.66 3.49
CA LEU A 269 5.35 19.36 3.72
C LEU A 269 5.94 20.19 4.85
N THR A 270 5.52 21.46 4.98
CA THR A 270 5.96 22.33 6.08
C THR A 270 5.46 21.87 7.45
N ALA A 271 4.40 21.05 7.47
CA ALA A 271 3.89 20.39 8.67
C ALA A 271 4.54 19.01 8.91
N GLY A 272 5.53 18.62 8.10
CA GLY A 272 6.23 17.34 8.21
C GLY A 272 5.41 16.15 7.68
N VAL A 273 4.38 16.39 6.86
CA VAL A 273 3.57 15.33 6.28
C VAL A 273 4.19 14.87 4.97
N SER A 274 4.72 13.64 4.95
CA SER A 274 5.06 12.94 3.71
C SER A 274 3.92 12.00 3.31
N VAL A 275 3.71 11.79 2.02
CA VAL A 275 2.73 10.84 1.48
C VAL A 275 3.25 10.14 0.22
N GLU A 276 2.73 8.96 -0.07
CA GLU A 276 2.82 8.31 -1.38
C GLU A 276 1.46 7.73 -1.79
N ILE A 277 1.27 7.50 -3.09
CA ILE A 277 0.08 6.85 -3.62
C ILE A 277 0.36 6.31 -5.04
N ALA A 278 -0.33 5.23 -5.41
CA ALA A 278 -0.26 4.65 -6.75
C ALA A 278 -1.62 4.21 -7.28
N ALA A 279 -1.76 4.21 -8.60
CA ALA A 279 -2.86 3.61 -9.35
C ALA A 279 -2.35 2.45 -10.22
N CYS A 280 -2.68 1.23 -9.81
CA CYS A 280 -2.26 -0.03 -10.43
C CYS A 280 -3.30 -0.54 -11.44
N ASP A 281 -2.87 -0.80 -12.68
CA ASP A 281 -3.67 -1.47 -13.73
C ASP A 281 -3.69 -2.99 -13.51
N LEU A 282 -4.76 -3.51 -12.90
CA LEU A 282 -4.83 -4.91 -12.53
C LEU A 282 -4.91 -5.87 -13.72
N ALA A 283 -5.12 -5.38 -14.95
CA ALA A 283 -4.94 -6.21 -16.15
C ALA A 283 -3.47 -6.63 -16.36
N ARG A 284 -2.51 -5.93 -15.75
CA ARG A 284 -1.07 -6.19 -15.80
C ARG A 284 -0.55 -7.03 -14.63
N LEU A 285 -1.43 -7.52 -13.76
CA LEU A 285 -1.03 -8.27 -12.56
C LEU A 285 -0.53 -9.69 -12.87
N GLY A 286 -0.95 -10.28 -14.00
CA GLY A 286 -0.49 -11.59 -14.46
C GLY A 286 1.03 -11.71 -14.65
N PRO A 287 1.68 -10.79 -15.39
CA PRO A 287 3.14 -10.70 -15.44
C PRO A 287 3.81 -10.57 -14.07
N LEU A 288 3.29 -9.69 -13.19
CA LEU A 288 3.85 -9.52 -11.84
C LEU A 288 3.78 -10.82 -11.03
N ARG A 289 2.66 -11.55 -11.09
CA ARG A 289 2.49 -12.86 -10.46
C ARG A 289 3.60 -13.83 -10.85
N LYS A 290 3.89 -13.94 -12.15
CA LYS A 290 4.96 -14.82 -12.65
C LYS A 290 6.35 -14.33 -12.23
N ALA A 291 6.60 -13.03 -12.27
CA ALA A 291 7.87 -12.46 -11.88
C ALA A 291 8.18 -12.67 -10.39
N VAL A 292 7.19 -12.49 -9.51
CA VAL A 292 7.32 -12.78 -8.08
C VAL A 292 7.51 -14.27 -7.83
N GLU A 293 6.83 -15.13 -8.59
CA GLU A 293 7.05 -16.59 -8.54
C GLU A 293 8.47 -16.99 -8.94
N GLY A 294 8.99 -16.39 -10.01
CA GLY A 294 10.38 -16.52 -10.43
C GLY A 294 11.36 -16.07 -9.35
N LEU A 295 11.11 -14.91 -8.75
CA LEU A 295 11.95 -14.35 -7.68
C LEU A 295 11.94 -15.23 -6.42
N ALA A 296 10.76 -15.62 -5.93
CA ALA A 296 10.63 -16.49 -4.77
C ALA A 296 11.33 -17.84 -5.03
N SER A 297 11.14 -18.43 -6.20
CA SER A 297 11.80 -19.68 -6.60
C SER A 297 13.32 -19.53 -6.70
N ALA A 298 13.80 -18.43 -7.26
CA ALA A 298 15.23 -18.13 -7.34
C ALA A 298 15.85 -17.98 -5.95
N LEU A 299 15.18 -17.27 -5.03
CA LEU A 299 15.67 -17.05 -3.66
C LEU A 299 15.66 -18.33 -2.81
N VAL A 300 14.66 -19.18 -2.97
CA VAL A 300 14.48 -20.40 -2.18
C VAL A 300 15.33 -21.57 -2.70
N GLY A 301 15.51 -21.67 -4.02
CA GLY A 301 16.12 -22.84 -4.66
C GLY A 301 15.22 -24.08 -4.66
N LYS A 302 15.66 -25.16 -5.32
CA LYS A 302 14.84 -26.37 -5.51
C LYS A 302 14.53 -27.07 -4.19
N ASP A 303 15.52 -27.18 -3.32
CA ASP A 303 15.45 -27.89 -2.04
C ASP A 303 15.04 -27.00 -0.85
N GLY A 304 14.92 -25.69 -1.06
CA GLY A 304 14.57 -24.73 -0.02
C GLY A 304 15.72 -24.36 0.92
N ASN A 305 16.97 -24.68 0.57
CA ASN A 305 18.15 -24.38 1.41
C ASN A 305 19.06 -23.33 0.81
N ARG A 306 18.71 -22.68 -0.31
CA ARG A 306 19.61 -21.74 -1.00
C ARG A 306 20.10 -20.61 -0.09
N LEU A 307 19.24 -20.00 0.72
CA LEU A 307 19.65 -18.96 1.69
C LEU A 307 20.53 -19.52 2.82
N LYS A 308 20.33 -20.78 3.22
CA LYS A 308 21.17 -21.44 4.22
C LYS A 308 22.56 -21.74 3.67
N ASP A 309 22.63 -22.21 2.43
CA ASP A 309 23.85 -22.73 1.81
C ASP A 309 24.68 -21.63 1.11
N ASP A 310 24.04 -20.55 0.65
CA ASP A 310 24.69 -19.39 0.03
C ASP A 310 24.70 -18.19 1.00
N GLU A 311 25.80 -18.08 1.76
CA GLU A 311 25.99 -16.98 2.71
C GLU A 311 26.02 -15.60 2.03
N THR A 312 26.55 -15.51 0.80
CA THR A 312 26.63 -14.24 0.08
C THR A 312 25.23 -13.78 -0.29
N LEU A 313 24.45 -14.64 -0.94
CA LEU A 313 23.06 -14.34 -1.29
C LEU A 313 22.26 -13.97 -0.05
N ARG A 314 22.37 -14.75 1.04
CA ARG A 314 21.65 -14.47 2.29
C ARG A 314 21.98 -13.09 2.86
N LYS A 315 23.26 -12.70 2.88
CA LYS A 315 23.67 -11.36 3.33
C LYS A 315 23.11 -10.26 2.43
N GLN A 316 23.09 -10.47 1.10
CA GLN A 316 22.53 -9.50 0.17
C GLN A 316 21.01 -9.36 0.29
N VAL A 317 20.29 -10.45 0.52
CA VAL A 317 18.84 -10.41 0.77
C VAL A 317 18.54 -9.63 2.05
N VAL A 318 19.28 -9.87 3.13
CA VAL A 318 19.16 -9.12 4.39
C VAL A 318 19.51 -7.64 4.18
N TYR A 319 20.59 -7.34 3.47
CA TYR A 319 20.98 -5.96 3.20
C TYR A 319 19.94 -5.22 2.34
N ALA A 320 19.44 -5.85 1.28
CA ALA A 320 18.41 -5.28 0.42
C ALA A 320 17.09 -5.07 1.16
N HIS A 321 16.67 -6.02 1.99
CA HIS A 321 15.49 -5.85 2.83
C HIS A 321 15.66 -4.67 3.80
N TRP A 322 16.84 -4.49 4.40
CA TRP A 322 17.10 -3.38 5.33
C TRP A 322 17.13 -2.02 4.64
N ARG A 323 17.57 -1.98 3.38
CA ARG A 323 17.74 -0.72 2.64
C ARG A 323 16.53 -0.30 1.81
N ALA A 324 15.68 -1.23 1.42
CA ALA A 324 14.49 -0.93 0.64
C ALA A 324 13.56 0.01 1.41
N GLN A 325 12.84 0.87 0.68
CA GLN A 325 11.74 1.66 1.25
C GLN A 325 10.83 0.75 2.09
N SER A 326 10.72 1.05 3.38
CA SER A 326 9.92 0.25 4.30
C SER A 326 8.66 0.99 4.76
N PHE A 327 7.68 0.20 5.18
CA PHE A 327 6.40 0.67 5.68
C PHE A 327 6.01 -0.09 6.95
N LYS A 328 5.24 0.58 7.82
CA LYS A 328 4.68 0.02 9.07
C LYS A 328 5.71 -0.73 9.91
N PHE A 329 6.76 -0.01 10.31
CA PHE A 329 7.82 -0.56 11.18
C PHE A 329 8.49 -1.81 10.58
N ASP A 330 8.92 -1.73 9.32
CA ASP A 330 9.62 -2.80 8.59
C ASP A 330 8.81 -4.12 8.50
N GLN A 331 7.49 -4.00 8.39
CA GLN A 331 6.62 -5.16 8.12
C GLN A 331 6.39 -5.36 6.63
N HIS A 332 6.50 -4.28 5.85
CA HIS A 332 6.31 -4.28 4.41
C HIS A 332 7.42 -3.46 3.76
N ILE A 333 7.77 -3.81 2.54
CA ILE A 333 8.74 -3.05 1.74
C ILE A 333 8.23 -2.82 0.34
N ASP A 334 8.71 -1.75 -0.29
CA ASP A 334 8.55 -1.53 -1.72
C ASP A 334 9.25 -2.67 -2.49
N LEU A 335 8.48 -3.38 -3.31
CA LEU A 335 8.95 -4.57 -4.00
C LEU A 335 9.90 -4.22 -5.16
N TRP A 336 9.71 -3.08 -5.81
CA TRP A 336 10.57 -2.63 -6.90
C TRP A 336 11.95 -2.22 -6.37
N ASP A 337 11.97 -1.44 -5.29
CA ASP A 337 13.17 -0.92 -4.65
C ASP A 337 14.00 -2.05 -4.03
N PHE A 338 13.33 -3.00 -3.38
CA PHE A 338 13.96 -4.25 -2.95
C PHE A 338 14.67 -4.98 -4.09
N CYS A 339 13.98 -5.19 -5.22
CA CYS A 339 14.54 -5.85 -6.38
C CYS A 339 15.67 -5.03 -7.02
N HIS A 340 15.56 -3.70 -6.99
CA HIS A 340 16.60 -2.82 -7.49
C HIS A 340 17.89 -2.92 -6.68
N ILE A 341 17.78 -2.85 -5.35
CA ILE A 341 18.94 -2.95 -4.46
C ILE A 341 19.53 -4.36 -4.54
N LEU A 342 18.71 -5.40 -4.38
CA LEU A 342 19.18 -6.79 -4.41
C LEU A 342 19.88 -7.13 -5.72
N GLY A 343 19.28 -6.78 -6.86
CA GLY A 343 19.88 -7.02 -8.17
C GLY A 343 21.19 -6.26 -8.36
N SER A 344 21.26 -5.00 -7.92
CA SER A 344 22.48 -4.18 -8.07
C SER A 344 23.63 -4.71 -7.22
N GLU A 345 23.36 -5.05 -5.95
CA GLU A 345 24.38 -5.57 -5.04
C GLU A 345 24.89 -6.95 -5.50
N LEU A 346 24.00 -7.84 -5.93
CA LEU A 346 24.39 -9.13 -6.49
C LEU A 346 25.21 -8.99 -7.77
N ASP A 347 24.86 -8.03 -8.64
CA ASP A 347 25.62 -7.76 -9.87
C ASP A 347 27.04 -7.30 -9.55
N GLU A 348 27.20 -6.32 -8.65
CA GLU A 348 28.49 -5.84 -8.18
C GLU A 348 29.34 -6.97 -7.57
N HIS A 349 28.74 -7.77 -6.69
CA HIS A 349 29.43 -8.90 -6.06
C HIS A 349 29.82 -9.99 -7.05
N ALA A 350 29.06 -10.18 -8.14
CA ALA A 350 29.35 -11.17 -9.17
C ALA A 350 30.42 -10.73 -10.18
N LYS A 351 30.73 -9.42 -10.31
CA LYS A 351 31.70 -8.90 -11.30
C LYS A 351 33.08 -9.59 -11.27
N PRO A 352 33.75 -9.78 -10.11
CA PRO A 352 35.04 -10.45 -10.07
C PRO A 352 34.96 -11.90 -10.51
N ALA A 353 33.90 -12.61 -10.09
CA ALA A 353 33.66 -14.00 -10.48
C ALA A 353 33.37 -14.12 -11.98
N ARG A 354 32.62 -13.18 -12.58
CA ARG A 354 32.38 -13.13 -14.04
C ARG A 354 33.67 -12.85 -14.81
N ALA A 355 34.49 -11.91 -14.37
CA ALA A 355 35.77 -11.59 -14.98
C ALA A 355 36.73 -12.80 -14.93
N LEU A 356 36.84 -13.44 -13.77
CA LEU A 356 37.68 -14.62 -13.58
C LEU A 356 37.15 -15.83 -14.37
N ALA A 357 35.83 -16.04 -14.40
CA ALA A 357 35.22 -17.08 -15.21
C ALA A 357 35.47 -16.86 -16.70
N GLY A 358 35.38 -15.63 -17.21
CA GLY A 358 35.74 -15.32 -18.60
C GLY A 358 37.23 -15.56 -18.86
N ALA A 359 38.10 -15.11 -17.96
CA ALA A 359 39.55 -15.29 -18.10
C ALA A 359 40.01 -16.76 -18.00
N LEU A 360 39.29 -17.62 -17.26
CA LEU A 360 39.62 -19.03 -17.09
C LEU A 360 38.89 -19.94 -18.10
N LEU A 361 37.60 -19.73 -18.34
CA LEU A 361 36.80 -20.62 -19.20
C LEU A 361 37.09 -20.43 -20.69
N THR A 362 37.43 -19.22 -21.14
CA THR A 362 37.72 -18.97 -22.56
C THR A 362 39.02 -19.65 -23.03
N PRO A 363 40.15 -19.59 -22.30
CA PRO A 363 41.36 -20.33 -22.68
C PRO A 363 41.24 -21.84 -22.46
N LEU A 364 40.48 -22.29 -21.46
CA LEU A 364 40.32 -23.72 -21.15
C LEU A 364 39.41 -24.48 -22.12
N ALA A 365 38.50 -23.79 -22.81
CA ALA A 365 37.77 -24.37 -23.95
C ALA A 365 38.68 -24.59 -25.17
N GLU A 366 39.78 -23.84 -25.27
CA GLU A 366 40.74 -23.87 -26.38
C GLU A 366 41.95 -24.79 -26.10
N SER A 367 42.28 -25.04 -24.84
CA SER A 367 43.38 -25.94 -24.44
C SER A 367 42.86 -27.27 -23.88
N GLN A 368 43.22 -28.39 -24.53
CA GLN A 368 42.91 -29.77 -24.10
C GLN A 368 43.91 -30.41 -23.09
N PRO A 369 44.15 -29.86 -21.88
CA PRO A 369 44.53 -30.71 -20.76
C PRO A 369 43.48 -30.72 -19.66
N ALA A 370 43.33 -31.89 -19.01
CA ALA A 370 42.50 -32.04 -17.82
C ALA A 370 42.99 -31.13 -16.68
N LEU A 371 42.10 -30.37 -16.06
CA LEU A 371 42.44 -29.50 -14.94
C LEU A 371 42.83 -30.32 -13.70
N PRO A 372 43.73 -29.80 -12.84
CA PRO A 372 43.83 -30.28 -11.47
C PRO A 372 42.50 -30.16 -10.74
N LYS A 373 42.10 -31.21 -10.01
CA LYS A 373 40.82 -31.27 -9.26
C LYS A 373 40.56 -30.08 -8.35
N SER A 374 41.61 -29.46 -7.80
CA SER A 374 41.52 -28.25 -6.98
C SER A 374 41.05 -27.03 -7.77
N ILE A 375 41.50 -26.88 -9.02
CA ILE A 375 41.08 -25.79 -9.91
C ILE A 375 39.67 -26.08 -10.43
N GLU A 376 39.34 -27.34 -10.77
CA GLU A 376 37.97 -27.72 -11.14
C GLU A 376 36.97 -27.37 -10.03
N ALA A 377 37.30 -27.66 -8.78
CA ALA A 377 36.44 -27.33 -7.64
C ALA A 377 36.21 -25.81 -7.50
N ILE A 378 37.26 -25.00 -7.70
CA ILE A 378 37.17 -23.53 -7.69
C ILE A 378 36.30 -23.03 -8.85
N VAL A 379 36.53 -23.53 -10.07
CA VAL A 379 35.74 -23.17 -11.26
C VAL A 379 34.27 -23.55 -11.07
N HIS A 380 33.97 -24.74 -10.55
CA HIS A 380 32.60 -25.15 -10.24
C HIS A 380 31.96 -24.27 -9.17
N HIS A 381 32.69 -23.88 -8.12
CA HIS A 381 32.19 -22.98 -7.09
C HIS A 381 31.88 -21.58 -7.66
N LEU A 382 32.80 -21.00 -8.43
CA LEU A 382 32.62 -19.71 -9.10
C LEU A 382 31.46 -19.74 -10.11
N HIS A 383 31.34 -20.82 -10.87
CA HIS A 383 30.25 -20.99 -11.83
C HIS A 383 28.90 -21.09 -11.11
N ARG A 384 28.80 -21.85 -10.02
CA ARG A 384 27.56 -21.94 -9.22
C ARG A 384 27.19 -20.59 -8.60
N ALA A 385 28.14 -19.87 -8.01
CA ALA A 385 27.89 -18.55 -7.44
C ALA A 385 27.44 -17.54 -8.50
N ARG A 386 28.08 -17.56 -9.70
CA ARG A 386 27.70 -16.72 -10.84
C ARG A 386 26.28 -17.01 -11.31
N THR A 387 25.98 -18.26 -11.66
CA THR A 387 24.64 -18.66 -12.10
C THR A 387 23.61 -18.29 -11.03
N ALA A 388 23.96 -18.46 -9.75
CA ALA A 388 23.03 -18.17 -8.69
C ALA A 388 22.68 -16.68 -8.56
N ALA A 389 23.66 -15.79 -8.75
CA ALA A 389 23.45 -14.35 -8.80
C ALA A 389 22.68 -13.94 -10.06
N ASP A 390 23.02 -14.51 -11.22
CA ASP A 390 22.39 -14.21 -12.50
C ASP A 390 20.88 -14.56 -12.48
N ASP A 391 20.50 -15.71 -11.90
CA ASP A 391 19.09 -16.12 -11.73
C ASP A 391 18.29 -15.06 -10.94
N VAL A 392 18.83 -14.63 -9.80
CA VAL A 392 18.14 -13.67 -8.90
C VAL A 392 18.10 -12.28 -9.54
N CYS A 393 19.17 -11.86 -10.21
CA CYS A 393 19.20 -10.59 -10.95
C CYS A 393 18.17 -10.56 -12.08
N GLY A 394 18.04 -11.66 -12.85
CA GLY A 394 17.03 -11.80 -13.88
C GLY A 394 15.61 -11.70 -13.32
N ALA A 395 15.32 -12.43 -12.23
CA ALA A 395 14.02 -12.37 -11.58
C ALA A 395 13.71 -10.96 -11.00
N CYS A 396 14.70 -10.28 -10.42
CA CYS A 396 14.55 -8.90 -9.96
C CYS A 396 14.22 -7.93 -11.11
N ALA A 397 14.84 -8.11 -12.28
CA ALA A 397 14.55 -7.30 -13.46
C ALA A 397 13.11 -7.50 -13.95
N GLU A 398 12.64 -8.75 -14.01
CA GLU A 398 11.26 -9.08 -14.40
C GLU A 398 10.22 -8.46 -13.44
N VAL A 399 10.49 -8.49 -12.13
CA VAL A 399 9.61 -7.85 -11.13
C VAL A 399 9.55 -6.34 -11.36
N LYS A 400 10.71 -5.70 -11.54
CA LYS A 400 10.77 -4.25 -11.80
C LYS A 400 10.04 -3.85 -13.07
N GLU A 401 10.21 -4.60 -14.16
CA GLU A 401 9.52 -4.35 -15.42
C GLU A 401 8.00 -4.54 -15.27
N SER A 402 7.58 -5.57 -14.53
CA SER A 402 6.17 -5.84 -14.25
C SER A 402 5.53 -4.72 -13.43
N ILE A 403 6.20 -4.21 -12.38
CA ILE A 403 5.72 -3.08 -11.58
C ILE A 403 5.69 -1.80 -12.40
N ASN A 404 6.73 -1.53 -13.20
CA ASN A 404 6.73 -0.38 -14.11
C ASN A 404 5.51 -0.42 -15.04
N ALA A 405 5.20 -1.57 -15.64
CA ALA A 405 4.01 -1.71 -16.49
C ALA A 405 2.70 -1.55 -15.70
N LEU A 406 2.62 -2.10 -14.49
CA LEU A 406 1.46 -2.03 -13.60
C LEU A 406 1.07 -0.58 -13.27
N VAL A 407 2.05 0.26 -12.97
CA VAL A 407 1.84 1.70 -12.70
C VAL A 407 1.94 2.57 -13.96
N GLY A 408 2.10 1.98 -15.14
CA GLY A 408 2.19 2.71 -16.41
C GLY A 408 3.44 3.57 -16.59
N ARG A 409 4.54 3.25 -15.88
CA ARG A 409 5.83 3.94 -16.01
C ARG A 409 6.51 3.57 -17.33
N THR A 410 7.04 4.59 -17.99
CA THR A 410 7.88 4.44 -19.19
C THR A 410 9.15 5.27 -19.04
N LYS A 411 10.04 5.26 -20.04
CA LYS A 411 11.24 6.11 -20.05
C LYS A 411 10.92 7.62 -20.01
N THR A 412 9.71 8.02 -20.39
CA THR A 412 9.30 9.43 -20.53
C THR A 412 8.14 9.82 -19.62
N CYS A 413 7.55 8.86 -18.91
CA CYS A 413 6.42 9.07 -18.02
C CYS A 413 6.69 8.38 -16.68
N ALA A 414 6.56 9.13 -15.58
CA ALA A 414 6.73 8.61 -14.22
C ALA A 414 5.67 7.56 -13.83
N GLY A 415 4.64 7.38 -14.66
CA GLY A 415 3.50 6.51 -14.43
C GLY A 415 2.43 7.20 -13.58
N ARG A 416 1.50 6.39 -13.08
CA ARG A 416 0.39 6.78 -12.21
C ARG A 416 0.73 6.49 -10.74
N GLN A 417 1.92 6.87 -10.31
CA GLN A 417 2.38 6.74 -8.94
C GLN A 417 3.30 7.91 -8.58
N GLY A 418 3.44 8.19 -7.29
CA GLY A 418 4.45 9.12 -6.82
C GLY A 418 4.38 9.35 -5.32
N TYR A 419 5.25 10.25 -4.86
CA TYR A 419 5.35 10.64 -3.46
C TYR A 419 5.51 12.17 -3.35
N SER A 420 5.22 12.68 -2.16
CA SER A 420 5.51 14.04 -1.74
C SER A 420 6.12 13.97 -0.34
N GLY A 421 7.32 14.51 -0.16
CA GLY A 421 8.01 14.54 1.13
C GLY A 421 9.26 13.67 1.19
N VAL A 422 9.86 13.61 2.39
CA VAL A 422 11.18 12.99 2.59
C VAL A 422 11.11 11.53 2.98
N ASP A 423 9.98 11.06 3.51
CA ASP A 423 9.89 9.73 4.11
C ASP A 423 9.70 8.60 3.06
N PHE A 424 9.20 8.94 1.87
CA PHE A 424 8.80 7.96 0.84
C PHE A 424 9.52 8.15 -0.49
N GLN A 425 10.75 8.68 -0.46
CA GLN A 425 11.52 9.04 -1.66
C GLN A 425 11.83 7.85 -2.58
N TYR A 426 11.74 6.63 -2.05
CA TYR A 426 12.05 5.42 -2.78
C TYR A 426 10.80 4.57 -3.05
N ALA A 427 9.60 5.05 -2.68
CA ALA A 427 8.33 4.41 -3.04
C ALA A 427 8.12 4.42 -4.56
N GLN A 428 7.71 3.27 -5.10
CA GLN A 428 7.53 2.98 -6.52
C GLN A 428 6.13 2.46 -6.84
N GLY A 429 5.27 2.33 -5.81
CA GLY A 429 3.84 2.19 -5.92
C GLY A 429 3.27 0.85 -5.51
N VAL A 430 4.09 -0.18 -5.24
CA VAL A 430 3.59 -1.50 -4.79
C VAL A 430 4.53 -2.12 -3.77
N ALA A 431 3.99 -2.29 -2.56
CA ALA A 431 4.66 -2.96 -1.47
C ALA A 431 4.26 -4.44 -1.37
N VAL A 432 5.05 -5.20 -0.61
CA VAL A 432 4.78 -6.60 -0.27
C VAL A 432 5.01 -6.83 1.22
N TYR A 433 4.24 -7.73 1.82
CA TYR A 433 4.49 -8.18 3.19
C TYR A 433 5.84 -8.90 3.28
N PHE A 434 6.75 -8.32 4.05
CA PHE A 434 8.09 -8.85 4.27
C PHE A 434 8.57 -8.44 5.67
N PRO A 435 8.16 -9.16 6.72
CA PRO A 435 8.48 -8.77 8.09
C PRO A 435 9.88 -9.21 8.52
N TRP A 436 10.53 -8.40 9.37
CA TRP A 436 11.83 -8.75 9.97
C TRP A 436 11.77 -9.76 11.13
N ARG A 437 10.57 -10.05 11.61
CA ARG A 437 10.33 -10.95 12.75
C ARG A 437 9.03 -11.70 12.55
N LEU A 438 8.90 -12.83 13.24
CA LEU A 438 7.63 -13.53 13.30
C LEU A 438 6.58 -12.63 13.96
N PRO A 439 5.41 -12.42 13.33
CA PRO A 439 4.31 -11.77 14.01
C PRO A 439 3.90 -12.65 15.20
N ILE A 440 3.73 -12.03 16.36
CA ILE A 440 3.15 -12.71 17.52
C ILE A 440 1.66 -12.83 17.23
N VAL A 441 1.22 -13.98 16.72
CA VAL A 441 -0.19 -14.25 16.53
C VAL A 441 -0.76 -14.79 17.84
N PRO A 442 -1.77 -14.15 18.46
CA PRO A 442 -2.50 -14.74 19.56
C PRO A 442 -3.23 -15.99 19.06
N GLY A 443 -2.82 -17.18 19.50
CA GLY A 443 -3.44 -18.46 19.14
C GLY A 443 -2.90 -19.61 20.00
N PRO A 444 -3.58 -20.78 20.02
CA PRO A 444 -3.07 -21.94 20.73
C PRO A 444 -1.65 -22.26 20.27
N GLU A 445 -0.83 -22.75 21.21
CA GLU A 445 0.65 -22.73 21.24
C GLU A 445 1.36 -23.46 20.07
N ASP A 446 0.61 -23.95 19.07
CA ASP A 446 1.06 -24.72 17.91
C ASP A 446 1.03 -23.94 16.57
N ARG A 447 0.73 -22.64 16.55
CA ARG A 447 0.76 -21.82 15.30
C ARG A 447 2.16 -21.30 15.04
N ILE A 448 2.88 -21.99 14.18
CA ILE A 448 4.34 -22.08 14.22
C ILE A 448 5.08 -20.96 13.49
N LEU A 449 4.44 -20.13 12.65
CA LEU A 449 5.14 -18.98 12.05
C LEU A 449 4.30 -17.70 11.89
N GLY A 450 3.02 -17.68 12.30
CA GLY A 450 2.17 -16.49 12.22
C GLY A 450 1.88 -16.00 10.79
N LEU A 451 2.21 -16.83 9.79
CA LEU A 451 1.96 -16.59 8.37
C LEU A 451 0.70 -17.32 7.88
N GLU A 452 -0.05 -18.00 8.76
CA GLU A 452 -1.26 -18.75 8.37
C GLU A 452 -2.35 -17.87 7.73
N PRO A 453 -2.62 -16.62 8.21
CA PRO A 453 -3.53 -15.72 7.49
C PRO A 453 -3.04 -15.37 6.08
N TYR A 454 -1.74 -15.43 5.86
CA TYR A 454 -1.09 -15.11 4.59
C TYR A 454 -1.21 -16.26 3.57
N ASP A 455 -1.26 -17.52 4.02
CA ASP A 455 -1.42 -18.68 3.13
C ASP A 455 -2.82 -18.75 2.48
N GLY A 456 -3.82 -18.11 3.08
CA GLY A 456 -5.18 -18.03 2.54
C GLY A 456 -5.35 -17.01 1.40
N LEU A 457 -4.31 -16.21 1.11
CA LEU A 457 -4.35 -15.17 0.09
C LEU A 457 -4.09 -15.76 -1.30
N GLN A 458 -4.71 -15.19 -2.34
CA GLN A 458 -4.43 -15.52 -3.74
C GLN A 458 -2.98 -15.22 -4.14
N PHE A 459 -2.28 -14.40 -3.36
CA PHE A 459 -0.86 -14.12 -3.53
C PHE A 459 0.05 -15.28 -3.13
N ALA A 460 -0.40 -16.18 -2.24
CA ALA A 460 0.40 -17.30 -1.78
C ALA A 460 0.84 -18.25 -2.91
N VAL A 461 0.13 -18.28 -4.04
CA VAL A 461 0.51 -19.05 -5.23
C VAL A 461 1.86 -18.64 -5.83
N THR A 462 2.32 -17.41 -5.56
CA THR A 462 3.65 -16.95 -5.99
C THR A 462 4.79 -17.66 -5.26
N GLY A 463 4.51 -18.40 -4.18
CA GLY A 463 5.55 -19.00 -3.35
C GLY A 463 6.31 -17.98 -2.50
N TRP A 464 5.89 -16.70 -2.46
CA TRP A 464 6.48 -15.70 -1.57
C TRP A 464 6.37 -16.12 -0.09
N ASN A 465 5.26 -16.74 0.30
CA ASN A 465 5.09 -17.32 1.62
C ASN A 465 6.13 -18.42 1.95
N ARG A 466 6.57 -19.21 0.96
CA ARG A 466 7.67 -20.19 1.12
C ARG A 466 9.00 -19.46 1.28
N PHE A 467 9.24 -18.42 0.50
CA PHE A 467 10.40 -17.55 0.66
C PHE A 467 10.47 -16.93 2.07
N LEU A 468 9.38 -16.33 2.57
CA LEU A 468 9.32 -15.74 3.90
C LEU A 468 9.68 -16.75 4.99
N ARG A 469 9.22 -18.00 4.89
CA ARG A 469 9.58 -19.06 5.84
C ARG A 469 11.07 -19.38 5.81
N CYS A 470 11.67 -19.52 4.63
CA CYS A 470 13.11 -19.74 4.47
C CYS A 470 13.91 -18.55 4.98
N TYR A 471 13.52 -17.33 4.61
CA TYR A 471 14.14 -16.09 5.07
C TYR A 471 14.13 -16.02 6.60
N LEU A 472 12.97 -16.16 7.23
CA LEU A 472 12.85 -16.06 8.69
C LEU A 472 13.65 -17.16 9.39
N ARG A 473 13.62 -18.40 8.89
CA ARG A 473 14.43 -19.52 9.40
C ARG A 473 15.93 -19.20 9.39
N ASP A 474 16.44 -18.60 8.31
CA ASP A 474 17.88 -18.50 8.06
C ASP A 474 18.50 -17.14 8.47
N THR A 475 17.67 -16.15 8.77
CA THR A 475 18.11 -14.76 9.05
C THR A 475 17.70 -14.23 10.42
N VAL A 476 16.64 -14.76 11.04
CA VAL A 476 16.19 -14.28 12.35
C VAL A 476 17.23 -14.65 13.41
N ARG A 477 17.68 -13.65 14.15
CA ARG A 477 18.62 -13.84 15.26
C ARG A 477 17.90 -14.53 16.43
N PRO A 478 18.62 -15.37 17.20
CA PRO A 478 18.08 -15.89 18.46
C PRO A 478 17.59 -14.75 19.34
N ALA A 479 16.41 -14.92 19.93
CA ALA A 479 15.97 -14.02 20.99
C ALA A 479 17.01 -14.04 22.13
N ARG A 480 17.13 -12.91 22.84
CA ARG A 480 18.05 -12.77 23.99
C ARG A 480 17.88 -13.98 24.93
N SER A 481 18.96 -14.74 25.16
CA SER A 481 18.91 -15.83 26.12
C SER A 481 18.66 -15.25 27.51
N LEU A 482 17.64 -15.80 28.18
CA LEU A 482 17.32 -15.44 29.55
C LEU A 482 18.09 -16.39 30.46
N ASP A 483 19.27 -15.98 30.92
CA ASP A 483 19.89 -16.60 32.08
C ASP A 483 18.98 -16.34 33.30
N ASN A 484 18.08 -17.28 33.58
CA ASN A 484 17.31 -17.61 34.80
C ASN A 484 16.94 -16.55 35.86
N THR A 485 17.09 -15.25 35.62
CA THR A 485 17.01 -14.23 36.68
C THR A 485 16.11 -13.03 36.36
N ASN A 486 15.48 -12.97 35.17
CA ASN A 486 14.56 -11.88 34.85
C ASN A 486 13.16 -12.35 34.48
N ARG A 487 12.18 -11.71 35.14
CA ARG A 487 10.72 -11.90 35.00
C ARG A 487 10.32 -11.94 33.53
N ARG A 488 9.67 -13.03 33.13
CA ARG A 488 8.90 -13.10 31.88
C ARG A 488 7.82 -12.02 31.91
N VAL A 489 7.85 -11.10 30.95
CA VAL A 489 6.65 -10.38 30.50
C VAL A 489 6.57 -10.57 28.99
N GLY A 490 5.84 -11.61 28.57
CA GLY A 490 5.53 -11.93 27.16
C GLY A 490 6.67 -12.57 26.37
N LEU A 491 6.36 -13.62 25.60
CA LEU A 491 7.23 -14.40 24.68
C LEU A 491 8.09 -15.50 25.31
N ALA A 492 7.54 -16.71 25.35
CA ALA A 492 8.32 -17.94 25.28
C ALA A 492 8.02 -18.58 23.92
N LEU A 493 9.05 -18.83 23.09
CA LEU A 493 8.93 -19.71 21.92
C LEU A 493 9.16 -21.15 22.39
N PRO A 494 8.20 -22.09 22.22
CA PRO A 494 8.40 -23.49 22.60
C PRO A 494 9.36 -24.24 21.65
N GLU A 495 10.00 -25.27 22.18
CA GLU A 495 10.97 -26.14 21.50
C GLU A 495 10.38 -26.90 20.28
N ALA A 496 9.05 -26.87 20.12
CA ALA A 496 8.29 -27.40 18.99
C ALA A 496 8.70 -26.79 17.63
N ILE A 497 9.17 -25.53 17.61
CA ILE A 497 9.52 -24.82 16.35
C ILE A 497 10.72 -25.48 15.62
N LYS A 498 11.66 -26.09 16.35
CA LYS A 498 12.77 -26.83 15.73
C LYS A 498 12.30 -28.10 15.03
N GLN A 499 11.23 -28.72 15.52
CA GLN A 499 10.74 -30.03 15.04
C GLN A 499 9.76 -29.90 13.88
N THR A 500 8.96 -28.85 13.83
CA THR A 500 7.98 -28.65 12.74
C THR A 500 8.63 -28.25 11.42
N ILE A 501 9.75 -27.52 11.47
CA ILE A 501 10.55 -27.19 10.27
C ILE A 501 11.07 -28.47 9.60
N SER A 502 11.41 -29.51 10.38
CA SER A 502 11.79 -30.83 9.83
C SER A 502 10.61 -31.67 9.32
N ALA A 503 9.39 -31.47 9.85
CA ALA A 503 8.22 -32.28 9.49
C ALA A 503 7.49 -31.79 8.22
N SER A 504 7.56 -30.48 7.91
CA SER A 504 6.91 -29.89 6.72
C SER A 504 7.50 -30.33 5.35
N ALA A 505 8.51 -31.20 5.36
CA ALA A 505 9.11 -31.78 4.16
C ALA A 505 8.38 -33.03 3.63
N GLY A 506 7.25 -33.47 4.22
CA GLY A 506 6.51 -34.63 3.71
C GLY A 506 5.06 -34.80 4.16
N ALA A 507 4.11 -34.53 3.24
CA ALA A 507 2.78 -35.16 3.10
C ALA A 507 1.64 -34.78 4.11
N PRO A 508 0.38 -35.26 3.93
CA PRO A 508 -0.76 -34.54 3.34
C PRO A 508 -1.95 -34.26 4.30
N GLU A 509 -2.98 -33.56 3.79
CA GLU A 509 -4.22 -33.07 4.44
C GLU A 509 -4.95 -34.04 5.38
N LEU A 510 -5.50 -33.55 6.50
CA LEU A 510 -6.70 -34.12 7.15
C LEU A 510 -7.44 -33.16 8.11
N ARG A 511 -8.75 -33.40 8.20
CA ARG A 511 -9.87 -32.57 8.70
C ARG A 511 -10.26 -32.79 10.18
N ASP A 512 -10.92 -31.75 10.70
CA ASP A 512 -12.09 -31.65 11.63
C ASP A 512 -12.10 -32.09 13.11
N HIS A 513 -12.75 -31.20 13.89
CA HIS A 513 -13.64 -31.37 15.07
C HIS A 513 -13.15 -30.96 16.50
N PRO A 514 -14.06 -30.64 17.47
CA PRO A 514 -14.25 -29.29 18.02
C PRO A 514 -14.11 -29.17 19.57
N ASP A 515 -14.37 -27.95 20.08
CA ASP A 515 -14.59 -27.53 21.48
C ASP A 515 -13.33 -27.49 22.39
N THR A 516 -12.92 -26.35 22.94
CA THR A 516 -13.61 -25.73 24.10
C THR A 516 -13.04 -24.34 24.47
N PHE A 517 -13.99 -23.42 24.76
CA PHE A 517 -14.04 -22.33 25.76
C PHE A 517 -12.80 -21.54 26.26
N ARG A 518 -12.87 -20.22 25.98
CA ARG A 518 -12.61 -19.02 26.83
C ARG A 518 -11.22 -18.80 27.46
N PHE A 519 -10.61 -17.65 27.13
CA PHE A 519 -10.39 -16.56 28.10
C PHE A 519 -10.43 -15.18 27.40
N LYS A 520 -11.04 -14.21 28.09
CA LYS A 520 -11.37 -12.86 27.65
C LYS A 520 -10.22 -11.87 27.85
N ASN A 521 -10.22 -10.85 26.98
CA ASN A 521 -9.70 -9.48 27.17
C ASN A 521 -8.18 -9.27 27.17
N PHE A 522 -7.64 -8.94 25.98
CA PHE A 522 -6.45 -8.09 25.81
C PHE A 522 -6.59 -7.14 24.61
N ASN A 523 -7.73 -6.45 24.47
CA ASN A 523 -7.86 -5.32 23.54
C ASN A 523 -7.46 -4.03 24.26
N ARG A 524 -6.15 -3.80 24.45
CA ARG A 524 -5.62 -2.51 24.96
C ARG A 524 -4.17 -2.23 24.57
N PHE A 525 -3.80 -2.48 23.31
CA PHE A 525 -2.53 -2.01 22.74
C PHE A 525 -2.67 -1.34 21.36
N ALA A 526 -3.85 -0.76 21.08
CA ALA A 526 -4.06 0.14 19.94
C ALA A 526 -4.13 1.63 20.33
N ASP A 527 -3.74 1.99 21.58
CA ASP A 527 -3.67 3.38 22.04
C ASP A 527 -2.21 3.85 22.10
N PHE A 528 -1.62 4.14 20.94
CA PHE A 528 -0.48 5.07 20.84
C PHE A 528 -0.69 6.08 19.71
N GLY A 529 -1.91 6.61 19.58
CA GLY A 529 -2.22 7.80 18.77
C GLY A 529 -1.88 9.14 19.43
N ARG A 530 -1.09 9.17 20.52
CA ARG A 530 -0.70 10.42 21.22
C ARG A 530 0.80 10.63 21.43
N PHE A 531 1.65 9.94 20.66
CA PHE A 531 3.10 10.17 20.64
C PHE A 531 3.68 10.19 19.22
N ALA A 532 2.97 10.79 18.27
CA ALA A 532 3.47 11.05 16.91
C ALA A 532 4.54 12.19 16.83
N ASP A 533 4.99 12.73 17.97
CA ASP A 533 6.04 13.75 18.05
C ASP A 533 7.37 13.21 18.64
N PHE A 534 7.86 12.09 18.12
CA PHE A 534 9.26 11.69 18.25
C PHE A 534 9.87 11.31 16.90
N GLY A 535 9.65 12.14 15.87
CA GLY A 535 10.45 12.15 14.64
C GLY A 535 11.90 12.65 14.82
N ARG A 536 12.46 12.58 16.03
CA ARG A 536 13.85 13.01 16.34
C ARG A 536 14.53 12.12 17.38
N ILE A 537 14.69 10.83 17.09
CA ILE A 537 15.86 10.03 17.54
C ILE A 537 16.23 9.04 16.42
N ALA A 538 16.45 9.57 15.20
CA ALA A 538 17.04 8.83 14.09
C ALA A 538 18.09 9.69 13.41
N ASP A 539 19.02 10.23 14.21
CA ASP A 539 20.26 10.83 13.72
C ASP A 539 21.42 10.41 14.64
N PHE A 540 21.73 9.12 14.61
CA PHE A 540 23.05 8.60 14.98
C PHE A 540 23.50 7.59 13.92
N GLY A 541 23.50 8.05 12.67
CA GLY A 541 23.91 7.29 11.50
C GLY A 541 25.18 7.83 10.82
N ARG A 542 26.09 8.49 11.55
CA ARG A 542 27.46 8.79 11.08
C ARG A 542 28.44 8.93 12.26
N PHE A 543 28.89 7.82 12.81
CA PHE A 543 30.22 7.71 13.41
C PHE A 543 30.72 6.28 13.24
N ALA A 544 31.55 6.08 12.22
CA ALA A 544 32.49 4.97 12.21
C ALA A 544 33.66 5.35 13.14
N ASP A 545 34.22 4.31 13.78
CA ASP A 545 35.35 4.30 14.72
C ASP A 545 35.10 4.83 16.13
N PHE A 546 34.77 3.93 17.06
CA PHE A 546 35.51 3.77 18.31
C PHE A 546 35.33 2.34 18.86
N GLY A 547 36.43 1.59 18.88
CA GLY A 547 36.54 0.36 19.64
C GLY A 547 36.64 0.64 21.16
N ARG A 548 36.01 -0.25 21.94
CA ARG A 548 36.07 -0.39 23.41
C ARG A 548 35.54 0.79 24.23
N PHE A 549 34.30 0.66 24.73
CA PHE A 549 33.99 0.94 26.14
C PHE A 549 32.83 0.06 26.60
N ALA A 550 33.08 -0.70 27.67
CA ALA A 550 32.08 -1.42 28.45
C ALA A 550 31.53 -0.48 29.55
N ASP A 551 30.33 -0.83 30.04
CA ASP A 551 29.62 -0.32 31.22
C ASP A 551 29.16 1.13 31.24
N PHE A 552 27.84 1.32 31.05
CA PHE A 552 27.06 2.21 31.91
C PHE A 552 25.64 1.65 32.09
N GLY A 553 25.37 1.15 33.30
CA GLY A 553 24.03 0.91 33.80
C GLY A 553 23.48 2.14 34.54
N ARG A 554 22.15 2.26 34.51
CA ARG A 554 21.28 3.16 35.30
C ARG A 554 21.42 4.67 35.05
N PHE A 555 20.44 5.24 34.35
CA PHE A 555 19.85 6.53 34.75
C PHE A 555 18.34 6.50 34.52
N ALA A 556 17.61 6.79 35.60
CA ALA A 556 16.19 7.12 35.63
C ALA A 556 16.03 8.65 35.57
N ASP A 557 14.87 9.07 35.04
CA ASP A 557 14.23 10.40 35.11
C ASP A 557 15.05 11.65 34.73
N PHE A 558 14.72 12.27 33.60
CA PHE A 558 14.86 13.73 33.43
C PHE A 558 13.72 14.33 32.60
N GLY A 559 12.96 15.21 33.24
CA GLY A 559 12.21 16.27 32.60
C GLY A 559 13.08 17.53 32.39
N ARG A 560 12.65 18.36 31.43
CA ARG A 560 13.13 19.72 31.10
C ARG A 560 14.48 19.81 30.39
N PHE A 561 14.45 19.96 29.06
CA PHE A 561 15.58 20.40 28.24
C PHE A 561 15.23 21.71 27.52
N ALA A 562 15.30 22.80 28.28
CA ALA A 562 15.45 24.15 27.75
C ALA A 562 16.57 24.76 28.58
N ASP A 563 17.83 24.58 28.14
CA ASP A 563 19.01 25.37 28.59
C ASP A 563 20.35 24.97 27.94
N PHE A 564 20.39 24.10 26.91
CA PHE A 564 21.66 23.79 26.21
C PHE A 564 21.98 24.73 25.01
N GLY A 565 21.07 25.66 24.69
CA GLY A 565 21.22 26.58 23.55
C GLY A 565 22.07 27.85 23.79
N ARG A 566 22.67 28.02 24.98
CA ARG A 566 23.39 29.27 25.35
C ARG A 566 24.90 29.12 25.56
N PHE A 567 25.54 28.06 25.09
CA PHE A 567 27.00 27.87 25.27
C PHE A 567 27.83 27.84 23.98
N LEU A 568 27.24 28.01 22.78
CA LEU A 568 28.00 28.02 21.51
C LEU A 568 27.79 29.28 20.65
N ILE A 569 27.42 30.41 21.26
CA ILE A 569 27.49 31.74 20.62
C ILE A 569 28.35 32.66 21.49
N GLN A 570 29.63 32.34 21.62
CA GLN A 570 30.69 33.32 21.90
C GLN A 570 32.04 32.67 21.65
N LYS A 571 32.83 33.28 20.75
CA LYS A 571 34.08 32.81 20.14
C LYS A 571 33.89 31.80 19.00
N VAL A 572 33.80 32.29 17.76
CA VAL A 572 34.96 32.59 16.90
C VAL A 572 34.46 33.50 15.78
N GLY A 573 34.82 34.78 15.87
CA GLY A 573 34.87 35.68 14.72
C GLY A 573 36.33 35.89 14.32
N ASN A 574 36.53 36.11 13.02
CA ASN A 574 37.76 36.52 12.33
C ASN A 574 38.76 35.40 11.98
N THR A 575 38.80 35.00 10.71
CA THR A 575 39.82 35.41 9.72
C THR A 575 39.49 34.86 8.31
N LEU A 576 39.35 35.75 7.31
CA LEU A 576 39.37 35.57 5.84
C LEU A 576 40.80 35.19 5.33
N PRO A 577 41.12 34.76 4.05
CA PRO A 577 40.61 35.29 2.74
C PRO A 577 40.56 34.38 1.44
N TRP A 578 39.69 34.77 0.46
CA TRP A 578 39.76 34.76 -1.05
C TRP A 578 40.04 33.45 -1.86
N SER A 579 39.62 33.17 -3.13
CA SER A 579 38.99 33.90 -4.26
C SER A 579 38.32 32.98 -5.34
N THR A 580 37.24 33.47 -5.98
CA THR A 580 36.74 33.39 -7.40
C THR A 580 37.15 32.22 -8.34
N THR A 581 36.32 31.59 -9.19
CA THR A 581 35.50 32.13 -10.32
C THR A 581 34.53 31.07 -10.92
N ASN A 582 33.22 31.37 -10.97
CA ASN A 582 32.24 31.06 -12.04
C ASN A 582 30.81 31.22 -11.47
N PRO A 583 29.89 32.00 -12.09
CA PRO A 583 28.50 32.03 -11.65
C PRO A 583 27.78 30.74 -12.11
N PRO A 584 26.89 30.12 -11.30
CA PRO A 584 26.00 29.08 -11.79
C PRO A 584 24.91 29.69 -12.68
N GLN A 585 24.70 29.07 -13.84
CA GLN A 585 23.59 29.38 -14.74
C GLN A 585 22.24 29.14 -14.04
N GLU A 586 21.32 30.09 -14.18
CA GLU A 586 19.90 29.92 -13.84
C GLU A 586 19.31 28.76 -14.66
N VAL A 587 18.88 27.70 -13.98
CA VAL A 587 18.01 26.69 -14.57
C VAL A 587 16.57 27.20 -14.43
N LYS A 588 16.03 27.79 -15.50
CA LYS A 588 14.61 28.13 -15.59
C LYS A 588 13.79 26.85 -15.78
N LEU A 589 12.96 26.52 -14.79
CA LEU A 589 11.93 25.50 -14.87
C LEU A 589 10.65 26.14 -15.43
N PHE A 590 10.29 25.73 -16.65
CA PHE A 590 9.00 25.89 -17.34
C PHE A 590 8.56 27.32 -17.76
N ASP A 591 8.75 27.64 -19.05
CA ASP A 591 8.04 28.71 -19.75
C ASP A 591 6.62 28.25 -20.14
N VAL A 592 5.61 28.99 -19.67
CA VAL A 592 4.20 28.88 -20.09
C VAL A 592 3.94 29.98 -21.13
N PRO A 593 3.40 29.70 -22.33
CA PRO A 593 3.07 30.76 -23.27
C PRO A 593 1.73 31.42 -22.87
N SER A 594 1.79 32.69 -22.47
CA SER A 594 0.61 33.56 -22.38
C SER A 594 0.26 34.10 -23.76
N GLN A 595 -0.90 33.70 -24.28
CA GLN A 595 -1.59 34.43 -25.34
C GLN A 595 -2.45 35.51 -24.69
N GLU A 596 -2.17 36.79 -25.00
CA GLU A 596 -3.20 37.79 -25.31
C GLU A 596 -2.58 39.09 -25.84
N ASP A 597 -3.06 39.48 -27.02
CA ASP A 597 -3.25 40.83 -27.54
C ASP A 597 -2.05 41.74 -27.87
N GLU A 598 -1.53 41.58 -29.11
CA GLU A 598 -1.04 42.71 -29.89
C GLU A 598 -2.15 43.26 -30.80
N ARG A 599 -2.72 44.41 -30.39
CA ARG A 599 -3.34 45.38 -31.31
C ARG A 599 -2.31 46.45 -31.64
N ARG A 600 -1.97 46.64 -32.93
CA ARG A 600 -1.89 47.93 -33.70
C ARG A 600 -0.87 47.92 -34.86
N PRO A 601 -1.00 48.85 -35.84
CA PRO A 601 -1.11 48.49 -37.26
C PRO A 601 0.17 48.69 -38.07
N VAL A 602 0.13 48.05 -39.24
CA VAL A 602 1.00 48.21 -40.41
C VAL A 602 1.05 49.66 -40.90
N ALA A 603 2.27 50.20 -41.09
CA ALA A 603 2.56 51.26 -42.05
C ALA A 603 4.02 51.21 -42.53
N ASN A 604 4.17 50.84 -43.81
CA ASN A 604 5.19 51.25 -44.80
C ASN A 604 6.60 51.67 -44.34
N ARG A 605 7.62 50.91 -44.77
CA ARG A 605 8.36 51.15 -46.02
C ARG A 605 9.32 50.01 -46.32
#